data_AF-A0A0E9ZLU3-F1
#
_entry.id   AF-A0A0E9ZLU3-F1
#
_cell.length_a   1.000
_cell.length_b   1.000
_cell.length_c   1.000
_cell.angle_alpha   90.00
_cell.angle_beta   90.00
_cell.angle_gamma   90.00
#
_symmetry.space_group_name_H-M   'P 1'
#
loop_
_entity.id
_entity.type
_entity.pdbx_description
1 polymer ?
#
loop_
_entity_poly.entity_id
_entity_poly.type
_entity_poly.pdbx_seq_one_letter_code
_entity_poly.pdbx_strand_id
1 'polypeptide(L)'
;MRNDNTPYQNGVVIFWKENNGTGPSESLTLPAEGSGDTAYKSVGGDYSKIAMSDIPSATTITFSQGAGSNRKYIKLLTTHRPASLNRTEFQYLMNSYSVGDFISEGLGFKVLEKEGKASDAGIDCHIQLSKSPPTA
;
A
#
# COMPACT_ATOMS: atom_id res chain seq x y z
N MET A 1 14.44 -29.44 -13.41
CA MET A 1 13.38 -28.53 -13.89
C MET A 1 12.44 -28.28 -12.72
N ARG A 2 12.47 -27.08 -12.13
CA ARG A 2 11.59 -26.72 -11.01
C ARG A 2 10.25 -26.37 -11.64
N ASN A 3 9.19 -27.12 -11.34
CA ASN A 3 7.84 -26.77 -11.76
C ASN A 3 7.37 -25.58 -10.89
N ASP A 4 7.72 -24.36 -11.30
CA ASP A 4 7.17 -23.12 -10.73
C ASP A 4 5.75 -22.92 -11.29
N ASN A 5 4.81 -23.72 -10.77
CA ASN A 5 3.37 -23.59 -11.03
C ASN A 5 2.66 -22.71 -10.00
N THR A 6 3.39 -22.01 -9.13
CA THR A 6 2.82 -20.96 -8.30
C THR A 6 2.48 -19.77 -9.20
N PRO A 7 1.19 -19.41 -9.38
CA PRO A 7 0.87 -18.19 -10.10
C PRO A 7 1.59 -17.03 -9.42
N TYR A 8 2.35 -16.25 -10.18
CA TYR A 8 2.97 -15.03 -9.68
C TYR A 8 1.90 -14.18 -9.03
N GLN A 9 2.03 -13.96 -7.72
CA GLN A 9 1.07 -13.18 -6.99
C GLN A 9 1.23 -11.72 -7.42
N ASN A 10 0.19 -11.18 -8.06
CA ASN A 10 0.14 -9.79 -8.47
C ASN A 10 -0.87 -9.08 -7.57
N GLY A 11 -0.35 -8.32 -6.62
CA GLY A 11 -1.20 -7.53 -5.74
C GLY A 11 -1.89 -6.38 -6.48
N VAL A 12 -2.88 -5.78 -5.84
CA VAL A 12 -3.53 -4.57 -6.33
C VAL A 12 -3.74 -3.59 -5.19
N VAL A 13 -3.47 -2.31 -5.46
CA VAL A 13 -3.85 -1.19 -4.60
C VAL A 13 -5.00 -0.43 -5.26
N ILE A 14 -6.06 -0.18 -4.52
CA ILE A 14 -7.28 0.47 -5.02
C ILE A 14 -7.54 1.72 -4.19
N PHE A 15 -7.67 2.85 -4.86
CA PHE A 15 -8.03 4.14 -4.29
C PHE A 15 -9.50 4.40 -4.58
N TRP A 16 -10.26 4.79 -3.56
CA TRP A 16 -11.68 5.08 -3.68
C TRP A 16 -11.97 6.54 -3.38
N LYS A 17 -12.77 7.16 -4.24
CA LYS A 17 -13.50 8.38 -3.86
C LYS A 17 -14.63 7.96 -2.94
N GLU A 18 -14.69 8.52 -1.74
CA GLU A 18 -15.84 8.24 -0.88
C GLU A 18 -17.05 9.02 -1.37
N ASN A 19 -18.12 8.29 -1.70
CA ASN A 19 -19.42 8.85 -2.02
C ASN A 19 -20.47 7.82 -1.59
N ASN A 20 -20.82 7.82 -0.30
CA ASN A 20 -21.80 6.89 0.30
C ASN A 20 -21.57 5.42 -0.08
N GLY A 21 -20.30 4.97 -0.09
CA GLY A 21 -19.93 3.61 -0.48
C GLY A 21 -19.87 3.31 -1.99
N THR A 22 -20.37 4.17 -2.87
CA THR A 22 -20.51 3.90 -4.32
C THR A 22 -19.64 4.77 -5.23
N GLY A 23 -18.68 5.54 -4.68
CA GLY A 23 -17.82 6.39 -5.49
C GLY A 23 -16.89 5.62 -6.43
N PRO A 24 -16.36 6.29 -7.47
CA PRO A 24 -15.44 5.66 -8.42
C PRO A 24 -14.14 5.23 -7.73
N SER A 25 -13.50 4.22 -8.33
CA SER A 25 -12.23 3.70 -7.88
C SER A 25 -11.17 3.76 -8.96
N GLU A 26 -9.92 3.90 -8.53
CA GLU A 26 -8.76 3.77 -9.38
C GLU A 26 -7.82 2.72 -8.82
N SER A 27 -7.32 1.82 -9.67
CA SER A 27 -6.42 0.74 -9.24
C SER A 27 -4.99 0.94 -9.76
N LEU A 28 -4.05 0.31 -9.04
CA LEU A 28 -2.67 0.07 -9.41
C LEU A 28 -2.41 -1.43 -9.25
N THR A 29 -2.25 -2.13 -10.37
CA THR A 29 -1.82 -3.53 -10.38
C THR A 29 -0.31 -3.59 -10.19
N LEU A 30 0.16 -4.50 -9.32
CA LEU A 30 1.58 -4.67 -9.05
C LEU A 30 2.23 -5.60 -10.09
N PRO A 31 3.52 -5.37 -10.39
CA PRO A 31 4.38 -6.35 -11.04
C PRO A 31 4.42 -7.68 -10.27
N ALA A 32 4.96 -8.71 -10.94
CA ALA A 32 5.12 -10.03 -10.35
C ALA A 32 6.00 -10.02 -9.10
N GLU A 33 5.62 -10.82 -8.09
CA GLU A 33 6.45 -11.04 -6.90
C GLU A 33 7.88 -11.46 -7.28
N GLY A 34 8.87 -10.89 -6.58
CA GLY A 34 10.28 -11.18 -6.80
C GLY A 34 10.91 -10.42 -7.97
N SER A 35 10.16 -9.61 -8.74
CA SER A 35 10.74 -8.85 -9.85
C SER A 35 11.71 -7.75 -9.40
N GLY A 36 11.52 -7.24 -8.17
CA GLY A 36 12.25 -6.07 -7.68
C GLY A 36 11.84 -4.76 -8.35
N ASP A 37 10.77 -4.77 -9.14
CA ASP A 37 10.27 -3.58 -9.83
C ASP A 37 9.63 -2.60 -8.86
N THR A 38 9.48 -1.37 -9.35
CA THR A 38 8.69 -0.33 -8.69
C THR A 38 7.36 -0.13 -9.41
N ALA A 39 6.35 0.23 -8.63
CA ALA A 39 5.06 0.67 -9.14
C ALA A 39 4.70 2.01 -8.52
N TYR A 40 4.08 2.89 -9.31
CA TYR A 40 3.73 4.23 -8.89
C TYR A 40 2.34 4.61 -9.37
N LYS A 41 1.58 5.29 -8.51
CA LYS A 41 0.30 5.92 -8.86
C LYS A 41 0.06 7.14 -8.00
N SER A 42 -0.49 8.19 -8.60
CA SER A 42 -0.97 9.39 -7.90
C SER A 42 -2.47 9.54 -8.16
N VAL A 43 -3.22 9.90 -7.13
CA VAL A 43 -4.66 10.15 -7.20
C VAL A 43 -5.01 11.50 -6.56
N GLY A 44 -6.11 12.11 -7.01
CA GLY A 44 -6.58 13.40 -6.49
C GLY A 44 -6.97 13.36 -5.01
N GLY A 45 -7.09 14.54 -4.37
CA GLY A 45 -7.46 14.66 -2.95
C GLY A 45 -8.89 14.22 -2.62
N ASP A 46 -9.71 13.99 -3.64
CA ASP A 46 -11.04 13.40 -3.54
C ASP A 46 -11.03 11.87 -3.32
N TYR A 47 -9.87 11.23 -3.48
CA TYR A 47 -9.66 9.84 -3.08
C TYR A 47 -9.19 9.78 -1.62
N SER A 48 -10.04 9.30 -0.72
CA SER A 48 -9.75 9.26 0.71
C SER A 48 -9.50 7.86 1.27
N LYS A 49 -10.02 6.82 0.60
CA LYS A 49 -9.93 5.43 1.07
C LYS A 49 -9.01 4.59 0.21
N ILE A 50 -8.30 3.66 0.86
CA ILE A 50 -7.37 2.72 0.24
C ILE A 50 -7.82 1.30 0.58
N ALA A 51 -7.83 0.44 -0.42
CA ALA A 51 -7.92 -1.01 -0.26
C ALA A 51 -6.70 -1.67 -0.92
N MET A 52 -6.25 -2.78 -0.37
CA MET A 52 -5.14 -3.55 -0.91
C MET A 52 -5.50 -5.02 -0.90
N SER A 53 -5.19 -5.75 -1.97
CA SER A 53 -5.39 -7.20 -2.06
C SER A 53 -4.12 -7.85 -2.53
N ASP A 54 -3.78 -8.99 -1.90
CA ASP A 54 -2.72 -9.89 -2.33
C ASP A 54 -1.37 -9.21 -2.57
N ILE A 55 -1.03 -8.20 -1.76
CA ILE A 55 0.26 -7.51 -1.88
C ILE A 55 1.36 -8.52 -1.56
N PRO A 56 2.34 -8.73 -2.45
CA PRO A 56 3.42 -9.67 -2.23
C PRO A 56 4.17 -9.40 -0.94
N SER A 57 4.74 -10.45 -0.35
CA SER A 57 5.53 -10.32 0.87
C SER A 57 6.81 -9.48 0.63
N ALA A 58 7.45 -9.01 1.72
CA ALA A 58 8.65 -8.17 1.65
C ALA A 58 8.56 -6.92 0.73
N THR A 59 7.34 -6.50 0.37
CA THR A 59 7.02 -5.29 -0.37
C THR A 59 6.98 -4.09 0.56
N THR A 60 7.64 -3.01 0.15
CA THR A 60 7.53 -1.71 0.81
C THR A 60 6.54 -0.83 0.06
N ILE A 61 5.57 -0.27 0.76
CA ILE A 61 4.58 0.66 0.22
C ILE A 61 4.71 1.99 0.94
N THR A 62 4.93 3.06 0.20
CA THR A 62 4.90 4.42 0.73
C THR A 62 3.68 5.13 0.18
N PHE A 63 2.78 5.54 1.07
CA PHE A 63 1.74 6.49 0.75
C PHE A 63 2.17 7.87 1.23
N SER A 64 2.06 8.88 0.38
CA SER A 64 2.35 10.26 0.75
C SER A 64 1.33 11.26 0.23
N GLN A 65 1.25 12.39 0.92
CA GLN A 65 0.46 13.55 0.55
C GLN A 65 1.34 14.79 0.55
N GLY A 66 1.13 15.68 -0.42
CA GLY A 66 1.93 16.90 -0.59
C GLY A 66 3.36 16.63 -1.07
N ALA A 67 4.13 17.71 -1.27
CA ALA A 67 5.48 17.65 -1.84
C ALA A 67 6.49 18.46 -1.03
N GLY A 68 7.78 18.19 -1.27
CA GLY A 68 8.89 18.90 -0.65
C GLY A 68 8.88 18.80 0.88
N SER A 69 9.13 19.93 1.55
CA SER A 69 9.16 20.03 3.03
C SER A 69 7.79 19.82 3.70
N ASN A 70 6.70 19.90 2.93
CA ASN A 70 5.35 19.68 3.44
C ASN A 70 4.86 18.24 3.23
N ARG A 71 5.70 17.36 2.68
CA ARG A 71 5.35 15.96 2.46
C ARG A 71 4.95 15.29 3.78
N LYS A 72 3.84 14.56 3.73
CA LYS A 72 3.34 13.70 4.81
C LYS A 72 3.33 12.28 4.28
N TYR A 73 3.78 11.32 5.05
CA TYR A 73 3.85 9.95 4.54
C TYR A 73 3.71 8.90 5.63
N ILE A 74 3.32 7.71 5.18
CA ILE A 74 3.42 6.46 5.92
C ILE A 74 4.04 5.41 5.01
N LYS A 75 5.02 4.70 5.54
CA LYS A 75 5.73 3.62 4.87
C LYS A 75 5.42 2.31 5.57
N LEU A 76 4.91 1.37 4.79
CA LEU A 76 4.46 0.06 5.24
C LEU A 76 5.37 -1.02 4.66
N LEU A 77 5.59 -2.08 5.43
CA LEU A 77 6.25 -3.30 4.98
C LEU A 77 5.29 -4.46 5.13
N THR A 78 5.08 -5.21 4.04
CA THR A 78 4.43 -6.51 4.11
C THR A 78 5.40 -7.52 4.72
N THR A 79 4.91 -8.33 5.64
CA THR A 79 5.74 -9.30 6.35
C THR A 79 5.84 -10.63 5.61
N HIS A 80 5.32 -11.72 6.17
CA HIS A 80 5.59 -13.11 5.75
C HIS A 80 4.42 -13.78 5.02
N ARG A 81 3.35 -13.04 4.74
CA ARG A 81 2.18 -13.49 3.96
C ARG A 81 1.70 -12.36 3.05
N PRO A 82 0.98 -12.70 1.98
CA PRO A 82 0.35 -11.70 1.12
C PRO A 82 -0.53 -10.79 1.96
N ALA A 83 -0.25 -9.50 1.89
CA ALA A 83 -0.91 -8.53 2.74
C ALA A 83 -2.15 -7.98 2.07
N SER A 84 -3.20 -7.80 2.86
CA SER A 84 -4.46 -7.23 2.38
C SER A 84 -4.96 -6.21 3.38
N LEU A 85 -5.59 -5.16 2.87
CA LEU A 85 -6.19 -4.09 3.66
C LEU A 85 -7.59 -3.85 3.12
N ASN A 86 -8.58 -4.00 4.00
CA ASN A 86 -9.95 -3.62 3.67
C ASN A 86 -10.05 -2.12 3.39
N ARG A 87 -11.11 -1.70 2.70
CA ARG A 87 -11.34 -0.29 2.35
C ARG A 87 -11.28 0.61 3.59
N THR A 88 -10.15 1.29 3.78
CA THR A 88 -9.79 2.02 4.99
C THR A 88 -9.49 3.47 4.65
N GLU A 89 -9.92 4.41 5.49
CA GLU A 89 -9.58 5.82 5.33
C GLU A 89 -8.06 6.03 5.47
N PHE A 90 -7.45 6.72 4.51
CA PHE A 90 -6.03 7.05 4.56
C PHE A 90 -5.69 7.88 5.80
N GLN A 91 -6.59 8.81 6.16
CA GLN A 91 -6.44 9.61 7.38
C GLN A 91 -6.43 8.73 8.64
N TYR A 92 -7.23 7.66 8.67
CA TYR A 92 -7.21 6.71 9.78
C TYR A 92 -5.86 5.99 9.88
N LEU A 93 -5.34 5.47 8.77
CA LEU A 93 -4.01 4.83 8.74
C LEU A 93 -2.92 5.78 9.24
N MET A 94 -2.94 7.03 8.76
CA MET A 94 -2.00 8.07 9.14
C MET A 94 -2.17 8.56 10.58
N ASN A 95 -3.33 8.44 11.22
CA ASN A 95 -3.55 9.03 12.54
C ASN A 95 -3.52 7.99 13.67
N SER A 96 -3.88 6.74 13.38
CA SER A 96 -4.04 5.69 14.38
C SER A 96 -2.75 4.92 14.69
N TYR A 97 -1.87 4.75 13.70
CA TYR A 97 -0.71 3.87 13.82
C TYR A 97 0.60 4.64 14.07
N SER A 98 1.44 4.06 14.92
CA SER A 98 2.81 4.50 15.23
C SER A 98 3.84 3.65 14.49
N VAL A 99 5.07 4.15 14.38
CA VAL A 99 6.19 3.39 13.83
C VAL A 99 6.41 2.13 14.67
N GLY A 100 6.51 0.98 14.00
CA GLY A 100 6.63 -0.33 14.64
C GLY A 100 5.32 -1.09 14.77
N ASP A 101 4.17 -0.42 14.66
CA ASP A 101 2.87 -1.06 14.81
C ASP A 101 2.54 -1.98 13.63
N PHE A 102 1.79 -3.04 13.93
CA PHE A 102 1.12 -3.86 12.95
C PHE A 102 -0.27 -3.29 12.67
N ILE A 103 -0.63 -3.17 11.39
CA ILE A 103 -1.97 -2.73 11.01
C ILE A 103 -2.92 -3.91 11.17
N SER A 104 -3.79 -3.84 12.18
CA SER A 104 -4.64 -4.96 12.55
C SER A 104 -5.67 -5.31 11.47
N GLU A 105 -6.18 -4.32 10.72
CA GLU A 105 -7.07 -4.51 9.58
C GLU A 105 -6.31 -4.86 8.29
N GLY A 106 -5.00 -4.64 8.31
CA GLY A 106 -4.06 -4.81 7.21
C GLY A 106 -3.26 -6.09 7.43
N LEU A 107 -3.87 -7.25 7.23
CA LEU A 107 -3.25 -8.57 7.46
C LEU A 107 -1.81 -8.60 6.95
N GLY A 108 -0.82 -8.51 7.84
CA GLY A 108 0.60 -8.59 7.46
C GLY A 108 1.33 -7.28 7.15
N PHE A 109 0.72 -6.10 7.35
CA PHE A 109 1.42 -4.81 7.23
C PHE A 109 2.01 -4.34 8.57
N LYS A 110 3.26 -3.86 8.52
CA LYS A 110 3.94 -3.17 9.62
C LYS A 110 4.31 -1.75 9.20
N VAL A 111 4.12 -0.77 10.08
CA VAL A 111 4.57 0.60 9.85
C VAL A 111 6.08 0.71 10.08
N LEU A 112 6.83 1.06 9.03
CA LEU A 112 8.28 1.26 9.09
C LEU A 112 8.66 2.69 9.44
N GLU A 113 8.05 3.65 8.76
CA GLU A 113 8.37 5.06 8.86
C GLU A 113 7.09 5.87 8.67
N LYS A 114 7.03 7.05 9.27
CA LYS A 114 5.88 7.94 9.16
C LYS A 114 6.30 9.37 9.49
N GLU A 115 5.74 10.33 8.78
CA GLU A 115 5.92 11.74 9.08
C GLU A 115 4.64 12.55 8.89
N GLY A 116 4.32 13.32 9.93
CA GLY A 116 3.21 14.26 9.95
C GLY A 116 1.82 13.62 10.08
N LYS A 117 0.79 14.41 9.79
CA LYS A 117 -0.62 14.04 9.83
C LYS A 117 -1.22 14.12 8.44
N ALA A 118 -2.28 13.36 8.19
CA ALA A 118 -2.98 13.42 6.91
C ALA A 118 -3.53 14.83 6.62
N SER A 119 -3.72 15.11 5.34
CA SER A 119 -4.25 16.34 4.77
C SER A 119 -5.29 16.02 3.69
N ASP A 120 -5.85 17.04 3.04
CA ASP A 120 -6.77 16.87 1.91
C ASP A 120 -6.06 16.86 0.55
N ALA A 121 -4.72 16.78 0.54
CA ALA A 121 -3.96 16.65 -0.69
C ALA A 121 -4.13 15.26 -1.34
N GLY A 122 -3.83 15.17 -2.63
CA GLY A 122 -3.80 13.90 -3.36
C GLY A 122 -2.84 12.88 -2.74
N ILE A 123 -3.14 11.61 -2.97
CA ILE A 123 -2.36 10.48 -2.44
C ILE A 123 -1.40 10.00 -3.54
N ASP A 124 -0.12 10.09 -3.25
CA ASP A 124 0.93 9.43 -4.02
C ASP A 124 1.26 8.08 -3.39
N CYS A 125 1.26 7.03 -4.21
CA CYS A 125 1.59 5.68 -3.82
C CYS A 125 2.82 5.22 -4.58
N HIS A 126 3.87 4.86 -3.84
CA HIS A 126 5.09 4.29 -4.38
C HIS A 126 5.34 2.92 -3.75
N ILE A 127 5.52 1.92 -4.59
CA ILE A 127 5.65 0.53 -4.17
C ILE A 127 6.96 -0.01 -4.69
N GLN A 128 7.71 -0.69 -3.82
CA GLN A 128 8.95 -1.38 -4.14
C GLN A 128 8.77 -2.85 -3.77
N LEU A 129 8.78 -3.73 -4.78
CA LEU A 129 8.76 -5.17 -4.56
C LEU A 129 10.16 -5.67 -4.17
N SER A 130 10.20 -6.78 -3.44
CA SER A 130 11.46 -7.48 -3.16
C SER A 130 12.02 -8.11 -4.44
N LYS A 131 13.36 -8.20 -4.52
CA LYS A 131 14.09 -8.90 -5.60
C LYS A 131 14.13 -10.43 -5.43
N SER A 132 13.63 -10.91 -4.29
CA SER A 132 13.60 -12.33 -3.95
C SER A 132 12.20 -12.66 -3.45
N PRO A 133 11.55 -13.73 -3.96
CA PRO A 133 10.40 -14.30 -3.29
C PRO A 133 10.77 -14.61 -1.84
N PRO A 134 9.84 -14.51 -0.89
CA PRO A 134 10.09 -14.87 0.50
C PRO A 134 10.59 -16.32 0.53
N THR A 135 11.75 -16.54 1.15
CA THR A 135 12.23 -17.89 1.38
C THR A 135 11.27 -18.55 2.39
N ALA A 136 10.52 -19.55 1.92
CA ALA A 136 9.62 -20.36 2.75
C ALA A 136 10.38 -21.17 3.81
#